data_AF-A0A7Y5PAN5-F1
#
_entry.id   AF-A0A7Y5PAN5-F1
#
_cell.length_a   1.000
_cell.length_b   1.000
_cell.length_c   1.000
_cell.angle_alpha   90.00
_cell.angle_beta   90.00
_cell.angle_gamma   90.00
#
_symmetry.space_group_name_H-M   'P 1'
#
loop_
_entity.id
_entity.type
_entity.pdbx_description
1 polymer ?
#
loop_
_entity_poly.entity_id
_entity_poly.type
_entity_poly.pdbx_seq_one_letter_code
_entity_poly.pdbx_strand_id
1 'polypeptide(L)'
;MDPTAQGRVRFDTGEREGKRSRAFCAPVRVPDEVYLVLRPHGGQTDWNTFLHELGHALHFAYMRPDLPMEFRWMGDNSVTEGYAMLFDHLMQDAGWLARYTGLTKKTVPGFLRSAGFEELHFLRRYSAKLLYETQLFGGAVSWEGAPDLYVELLTGATNFQYSAADAFVDVDNRYYAARYLRAWQLQALITETLVERYDTDWWRNPRAGPWIAQSLFGEAQRELAQEQAERVAGKTLSFAPLVRSIERMLA
;
A
#
# COMPACT_ATOMS: atom_id res chain seq x y z
N MET A 1 0.62 -2.13 18.89
CA MET A 1 -0.42 -1.12 18.62
C MET A 1 -1.76 -1.80 18.74
N ASP A 2 -2.79 -1.16 19.30
CA ASP A 2 -4.13 -1.75 19.35
C ASP A 2 -4.76 -1.72 17.94
N PRO A 3 -5.14 -2.88 17.35
CA PRO A 3 -5.71 -2.95 16.00
C PRO A 3 -7.10 -2.31 15.89
N THR A 4 -7.77 -2.03 17.01
CA THR A 4 -9.05 -1.32 17.05
C THR A 4 -8.90 0.18 17.31
N ALA A 5 -7.65 0.65 17.54
CA ALA A 5 -7.35 2.02 17.95
C ALA A 5 -8.22 2.51 19.12
N GLN A 6 -8.39 1.67 20.15
CA GLN A 6 -9.24 1.90 21.31
C GLN A 6 -10.74 2.02 20.94
N GLY A 7 -11.19 1.15 20.02
CA GLY A 7 -12.58 1.11 19.55
C GLY A 7 -12.96 2.11 18.46
N ARG A 8 -12.02 2.94 18.00
CA ARG A 8 -12.23 3.90 16.90
C ARG A 8 -12.27 3.25 15.53
N VAL A 9 -11.57 2.13 15.36
CA VAL A 9 -11.68 1.27 14.17
C VAL A 9 -12.72 0.18 14.43
N ARG A 10 -13.71 0.09 13.54
CA ARG A 10 -14.80 -0.88 13.56
C ARG A 10 -14.71 -1.80 12.37
N PHE A 11 -14.68 -3.11 12.61
CA PHE A 11 -14.62 -4.11 11.54
C PHE A 11 -16.02 -4.54 11.12
N ASP A 12 -16.33 -4.38 9.84
CA ASP A 12 -17.53 -4.94 9.21
C ASP A 12 -17.12 -6.11 8.31
N THR A 13 -17.05 -7.30 8.91
CA THR A 13 -16.75 -8.57 8.24
C THR A 13 -17.99 -9.44 8.03
N GLY A 14 -19.16 -9.00 8.50
CA GLY A 14 -20.39 -9.78 8.45
C GLY A 14 -20.92 -9.94 7.03
N GLU A 15 -21.42 -11.14 6.73
CA GLU A 15 -22.10 -11.45 5.47
C GLU A 15 -23.55 -10.96 5.50
N ARG A 16 -23.99 -10.29 4.44
CA ARG A 16 -25.39 -9.86 4.26
C ARG A 16 -25.71 -9.65 2.79
N GLU A 17 -26.97 -9.85 2.44
CA GLU A 17 -27.48 -9.63 1.08
C GLU A 17 -27.12 -8.21 0.59
N GLY A 18 -26.64 -8.11 -0.65
CA GLY A 18 -26.23 -6.83 -1.25
C GLY A 18 -24.88 -6.28 -0.80
N LYS A 19 -24.16 -6.92 0.13
CA LYS A 19 -22.80 -6.49 0.51
C LYS A 19 -21.83 -6.65 -0.66
N ARG A 20 -21.19 -5.54 -1.04
CA ARG A 20 -20.14 -5.53 -2.06
C ARG A 20 -18.95 -6.38 -1.62
N SER A 21 -18.33 -7.08 -2.56
CA SER A 21 -17.16 -7.92 -2.31
C SER A 21 -15.87 -7.11 -2.14
N ARG A 22 -15.76 -5.96 -2.80
CA ARG A 22 -14.59 -5.07 -2.71
C ARG A 22 -14.47 -4.50 -1.29
N ALA A 23 -13.33 -4.74 -0.66
CA ALA A 23 -13.00 -4.14 0.63
C ALA A 23 -12.71 -2.64 0.51
N PHE A 24 -12.88 -1.92 1.61
CA PHE A 24 -12.52 -0.51 1.71
C PHE A 24 -12.46 -0.04 3.18
N CYS A 25 -11.64 0.97 3.40
CA CYS A 25 -11.62 1.79 4.60
C CYS A 25 -12.53 3.02 4.43
N ALA A 26 -13.44 3.23 5.39
CA ALA A 26 -14.34 4.39 5.44
C ALA A 26 -14.07 5.24 6.69
N PRO A 27 -13.28 6.32 6.57
CA PRO A 27 -12.96 7.21 7.69
C PRO A 27 -14.09 8.21 8.00
N VAL A 28 -15.25 7.75 8.47
CA VAL A 28 -16.48 8.56 8.64
C VAL A 28 -16.28 9.83 9.49
N ARG A 29 -15.56 9.73 10.61
CA ARG A 29 -15.20 10.88 11.45
C ARG A 29 -13.81 10.68 12.01
N VAL A 30 -12.80 11.20 11.32
CA VAL A 30 -11.39 11.08 11.72
C VAL A 30 -11.09 11.92 12.97
N PRO A 31 -10.47 11.38 14.02
CA PRO A 31 -9.98 10.00 14.17
C PRO A 31 -10.97 9.04 14.87
N ASP A 32 -12.11 9.53 15.34
CA ASP A 32 -13.03 8.86 16.27
C ASP A 32 -13.81 7.67 15.71
N GLU A 33 -14.03 7.62 14.40
CA GLU A 33 -14.90 6.62 13.76
C GLU A 33 -14.42 6.29 12.36
N VAL A 34 -13.85 5.09 12.23
CA VAL A 34 -13.31 4.53 10.99
C VAL A 34 -13.82 3.10 10.85
N TYR A 35 -14.33 2.76 9.66
CA TYR A 35 -14.80 1.41 9.37
C TYR A 35 -13.83 0.72 8.41
N LEU A 36 -13.44 -0.50 8.73
CA LEU A 36 -12.82 -1.42 7.78
C LEU A 36 -13.91 -2.40 7.34
N VAL A 37 -14.30 -2.31 6.07
CA VAL A 37 -15.33 -3.17 5.49
C VAL A 37 -14.65 -4.21 4.62
N LEU A 38 -14.89 -5.49 4.94
CA LEU A 38 -14.37 -6.63 4.19
C LEU A 38 -15.48 -7.67 4.09
N ARG A 39 -15.53 -8.40 2.97
CA ARG A 39 -16.40 -9.58 2.83
C ARG A 39 -15.49 -10.81 2.69
N PRO A 40 -15.11 -11.47 3.79
CA PRO A 40 -14.13 -12.55 3.75
C PRO A 40 -14.65 -13.75 2.97
N HIS A 41 -13.81 -14.32 2.11
CA HIS A 41 -14.06 -15.59 1.41
C HIS A 41 -12.97 -16.64 1.67
N GLY A 42 -11.98 -16.32 2.50
CA GLY A 42 -10.85 -17.15 2.90
C GLY A 42 -9.64 -17.03 1.97
N GLY A 43 -8.47 -17.38 2.51
CA GLY A 43 -7.21 -17.47 1.76
C GLY A 43 -6.27 -16.28 1.95
N GLN A 44 -5.17 -16.27 1.21
CA GLN A 44 -4.12 -15.24 1.31
C GLN A 44 -4.63 -13.85 0.88
N THR A 45 -5.52 -13.81 -0.11
CA THR A 45 -6.04 -12.55 -0.67
C THR A 45 -6.85 -11.78 0.36
N ASP A 46 -7.62 -12.47 1.21
CA ASP A 46 -8.34 -11.87 2.33
C ASP A 46 -7.39 -11.21 3.32
N TRP A 47 -6.27 -11.87 3.63
CA TRP A 47 -5.28 -11.33 4.57
C TRP A 47 -4.53 -10.14 3.99
N ASN A 48 -4.08 -10.20 2.74
CA ASN A 48 -3.48 -9.05 2.04
C ASN A 48 -4.45 -7.86 2.08
N THR A 49 -5.70 -8.09 1.67
CA THR A 49 -6.73 -7.04 1.61
C THR A 49 -7.06 -6.49 3.00
N PHE A 50 -7.23 -7.36 4.00
CA PHE A 50 -7.49 -6.95 5.38
C PHE A 50 -6.37 -6.09 5.94
N LEU A 51 -5.11 -6.51 5.76
CA LEU A 51 -3.95 -5.80 6.27
C LEU A 51 -3.76 -4.45 5.58
N HIS A 52 -4.00 -4.37 4.27
CA HIS A 52 -3.98 -3.13 3.51
C HIS A 52 -4.99 -2.12 4.07
N GLU A 53 -6.26 -2.53 4.18
CA GLU A 53 -7.32 -1.67 4.70
C GLU A 53 -7.13 -1.36 6.20
N LEU A 54 -6.49 -2.27 6.96
CA LEU A 54 -6.11 -2.02 8.34
C LEU A 54 -5.05 -0.92 8.44
N GLY A 55 -4.06 -0.88 7.55
CA GLY A 55 -3.08 0.19 7.53
C GLY A 55 -3.73 1.56 7.30
N HIS A 56 -4.69 1.66 6.36
CA HIS A 56 -5.53 2.86 6.22
C HIS A 56 -6.34 3.16 7.49
N ALA A 57 -7.03 2.17 8.04
CA ALA A 57 -7.91 2.37 9.18
C ALA A 57 -7.16 2.84 10.42
N LEU A 58 -6.00 2.24 10.70
CA LEU A 58 -5.11 2.65 11.78
C LEU A 58 -4.53 4.03 11.52
N HIS A 59 -4.11 4.33 10.29
CA HIS A 59 -3.65 5.68 9.94
C HIS A 59 -4.69 6.72 10.32
N PHE A 60 -5.92 6.61 9.83
CA PHE A 60 -6.99 7.56 10.15
C PHE A 60 -7.34 7.59 11.64
N ALA A 61 -7.41 6.43 12.30
CA ALA A 61 -7.80 6.37 13.70
C ALA A 61 -6.70 6.82 14.67
N TYR A 62 -5.42 6.82 14.27
CA TYR A 62 -4.32 7.32 15.11
C TYR A 62 -3.89 8.76 14.79
N MET A 63 -4.53 9.43 13.83
CA MET A 63 -4.33 10.86 13.60
C MET A 63 -4.60 11.68 14.86
N ARG A 64 -3.85 12.75 15.04
CA ARG A 64 -4.11 13.71 16.11
C ARG A 64 -5.44 14.47 15.86
N PRO A 65 -6.31 14.61 16.87
CA PRO A 65 -7.63 15.23 16.70
C PRO A 65 -7.58 16.76 16.50
N ASP A 66 -6.48 17.40 16.87
CA ASP A 66 -6.28 18.86 16.73
C ASP A 66 -5.81 19.29 15.33
N LEU A 67 -5.64 18.35 14.41
CA LEU A 67 -5.20 18.66 13.04
C LEU A 67 -6.32 19.31 12.20
N PRO A 68 -5.97 20.33 11.40
CA PRO A 68 -6.85 20.90 10.38
C PRO A 68 -7.45 19.82 9.46
N MET A 69 -8.64 20.09 8.93
CA MET A 69 -9.37 19.16 8.06
C MET A 69 -8.54 18.79 6.81
N GLU A 70 -7.83 19.77 6.27
CA GLU A 70 -7.00 19.66 5.07
C GLU A 70 -5.96 18.55 5.23
N PHE A 71 -5.30 18.45 6.38
CA PHE A 71 -4.29 17.43 6.63
C PHE A 71 -4.87 16.05 6.90
N ARG A 72 -6.13 15.99 7.38
CA ARG A 72 -6.84 14.73 7.61
C ARG A 72 -7.42 14.12 6.32
N TRP A 73 -7.66 14.93 5.28
CA TRP A 73 -8.45 14.52 4.11
C TRP A 73 -7.86 14.83 2.74
N MET A 74 -7.03 15.87 2.61
CA MET A 74 -6.63 16.42 1.30
C MET A 74 -5.12 16.34 1.04
N GLY A 75 -4.39 15.58 1.86
CA GLY A 75 -2.94 15.45 1.73
C GLY A 75 -2.48 14.50 0.62
N ASP A 76 -1.18 14.15 0.66
CA ASP A 76 -0.57 13.23 -0.30
C ASP A 76 -1.06 11.79 -0.08
N ASN A 77 -1.79 11.20 -1.04
CA ASN A 77 -2.28 9.82 -0.89
C ASN A 77 -1.14 8.80 -0.88
N SER A 78 0.06 9.13 -1.37
CA SER A 78 1.21 8.23 -1.24
C SER A 78 1.51 7.87 0.21
N VAL A 79 1.17 8.75 1.16
CA VAL A 79 1.36 8.52 2.59
C VAL A 79 0.40 7.44 3.10
N THR A 80 -0.91 7.59 2.86
CA THR A 80 -1.90 6.62 3.34
C THR A 80 -1.75 5.26 2.66
N GLU A 81 -1.41 5.24 1.37
CA GLU A 81 -1.11 4.01 0.62
C GLU A 81 0.18 3.36 1.12
N GLY A 82 1.22 4.16 1.41
CA GLY A 82 2.47 3.63 1.97
C GLY A 82 2.27 2.98 3.35
N TYR A 83 1.34 3.51 4.14
CA TYR A 83 0.94 2.89 5.41
C TYR A 83 0.09 1.65 5.25
N ALA A 84 -0.80 1.59 4.26
CA ALA A 84 -1.53 0.37 3.91
C ALA A 84 -0.54 -0.74 3.48
N MET A 85 0.37 -0.40 2.59
CA MET A 85 1.43 -1.29 2.12
C MET A 85 2.37 -1.73 3.25
N LEU A 86 2.60 -0.90 4.27
CA LEU A 86 3.42 -1.30 5.43
C LEU A 86 2.84 -2.52 6.15
N PHE A 87 1.52 -2.67 6.17
CA PHE A 87 0.83 -3.76 6.85
C PHE A 87 0.61 -4.96 5.94
N ASP A 88 0.18 -4.77 4.68
CA ASP A 88 0.02 -5.91 3.78
C ASP A 88 1.36 -6.57 3.42
N HIS A 89 2.48 -5.83 3.38
CA HIS A 89 3.82 -6.39 3.16
C HIS A 89 4.33 -7.21 4.36
N LEU A 90 3.59 -7.32 5.47
CA LEU A 90 3.83 -8.38 6.45
C LEU A 90 3.62 -9.77 5.84
N MET A 91 2.78 -9.89 4.81
CA MET A 91 2.64 -11.09 4.00
C MET A 91 3.84 -11.32 3.07
N GLN A 92 4.80 -10.39 3.03
CA GLN A 92 6.09 -10.51 2.34
C GLN A 92 7.26 -10.72 3.32
N ASP A 93 7.00 -10.80 4.64
CA ASP A 93 8.01 -10.98 5.68
C ASP A 93 8.13 -12.46 6.09
N ALA A 94 9.31 -13.04 5.88
CA ALA A 94 9.56 -14.46 6.19
C ALA A 94 9.33 -14.81 7.67
N GLY A 95 9.68 -13.91 8.58
CA GLY A 95 9.54 -14.11 10.03
C GLY A 95 8.09 -14.01 10.48
N TRP A 96 7.36 -13.04 9.95
CA TRP A 96 5.93 -12.86 10.20
C TRP A 96 5.13 -14.06 9.68
N LEU A 97 5.38 -14.48 8.43
CA LEU A 97 4.75 -15.64 7.81
C LEU A 97 5.02 -16.92 8.62
N ALA A 98 6.28 -17.19 8.97
CA ALA A 98 6.64 -18.37 9.74
C ALA A 98 6.04 -18.40 11.15
N ARG A 99 5.64 -17.24 11.69
CA ARG A 99 5.10 -17.12 13.04
C ARG A 99 3.58 -17.16 13.09
N TYR A 100 2.91 -16.42 12.21
CA TYR A 100 1.47 -16.19 12.31
C TYR A 100 0.64 -16.97 11.30
N THR A 101 1.29 -17.74 10.43
CA THR A 101 0.61 -18.62 9.47
C THR A 101 0.99 -20.08 9.71
N GLY A 102 0.36 -20.98 8.95
CA GLY A 102 0.74 -22.39 8.89
C GLY A 102 1.94 -22.70 7.99
N LEU A 103 2.58 -21.68 7.40
CA LEU A 103 3.73 -21.88 6.51
C LEU A 103 4.97 -22.31 7.31
N THR A 104 5.71 -23.27 6.75
CA THR A 104 6.92 -23.82 7.35
C THR A 104 8.16 -23.21 6.70
N LYS A 105 9.35 -23.40 7.30
CA LYS A 105 10.63 -23.04 6.68
C LYS A 105 10.82 -23.61 5.27
N LYS A 106 10.15 -24.72 4.94
CA LYS A 106 10.19 -25.35 3.60
C LYS A 106 9.25 -24.66 2.59
N THR A 107 8.12 -24.11 3.04
CA THR A 107 7.10 -23.53 2.13
C THR A 107 7.18 -22.01 2.03
N VAL A 108 7.72 -21.32 3.04
CA VAL A 108 7.91 -19.86 3.03
C VAL A 108 8.68 -19.37 1.79
N PRO A 109 9.81 -19.97 1.37
CA PRO A 109 10.54 -19.49 0.19
C PRO A 109 9.69 -19.51 -1.09
N GLY A 110 8.91 -20.58 -1.30
CA GLY A 110 8.03 -20.68 -2.45
C GLY A 110 6.91 -19.63 -2.43
N PHE A 111 6.34 -19.37 -1.25
CA PHE A 111 5.33 -18.32 -1.07
C PHE A 111 5.92 -16.92 -1.35
N LEU A 112 7.08 -16.61 -0.78
CA LEU A 112 7.76 -15.33 -0.98
C LEU A 112 8.13 -15.11 -2.43
N ARG A 113 8.54 -16.15 -3.16
CA ARG A 113 8.83 -16.04 -4.60
C ARG A 113 7.59 -15.66 -5.41
N SER A 114 6.42 -16.20 -5.06
CA SER A 114 5.15 -15.80 -5.68
C SER A 114 4.78 -14.36 -5.33
N ALA A 115 4.91 -13.96 -4.06
CA ALA A 115 4.68 -12.58 -3.63
C ALA A 115 5.64 -11.59 -4.32
N GLY A 116 6.93 -11.91 -4.41
CA GLY A 116 7.91 -11.07 -5.10
C GLY A 116 7.68 -10.97 -6.60
N PHE A 117 7.15 -12.02 -7.24
CA PHE A 117 6.72 -11.95 -8.63
C PHE A 117 5.53 -11.00 -8.81
N GLU A 118 4.53 -11.09 -7.94
CA GLU A 118 3.36 -10.20 -7.95
C GLU A 118 3.77 -8.74 -7.72
N GLU A 119 4.63 -8.48 -6.73
CA GLU A 119 5.18 -7.17 -6.42
C GLU A 119 5.96 -6.58 -7.61
N LEU A 120 6.83 -7.38 -8.24
CA LEU A 120 7.57 -6.97 -9.45
C LEU A 120 6.63 -6.68 -10.62
N HIS A 121 5.62 -7.52 -10.83
CA HIS A 121 4.62 -7.32 -11.87
C HIS A 121 3.92 -5.97 -11.69
N PHE A 122 3.42 -5.69 -10.48
CA PHE A 122 2.73 -4.44 -10.18
C PHE A 122 3.64 -3.22 -10.31
N LEU A 123 4.89 -3.28 -9.83
CA LEU A 123 5.85 -2.19 -9.99
C LEU A 123 6.08 -1.85 -11.47
N ARG A 124 6.28 -2.86 -12.32
CA ARG A 124 6.46 -2.69 -13.77
C ARG A 124 5.20 -2.15 -14.43
N ARG A 125 4.04 -2.71 -14.07
CA ARG A 125 2.73 -2.28 -14.57
C ARG A 125 2.45 -0.81 -14.25
N TYR A 126 2.64 -0.39 -13.00
CA TYR A 126 2.39 0.99 -12.58
C TYR A 126 3.39 1.99 -13.18
N SER A 127 4.63 1.56 -13.41
CA SER A 127 5.61 2.37 -14.13
C SER A 127 5.17 2.64 -15.59
N ALA A 128 4.71 1.60 -16.30
CA ALA A 128 4.19 1.74 -17.65
C ALA A 128 2.87 2.54 -17.69
N LYS A 129 1.99 2.31 -16.73
CA LYS A 129 0.74 3.06 -16.56
C LYS A 129 0.99 4.55 -16.36
N LEU A 130 1.99 4.94 -15.58
CA LEU A 130 2.37 6.34 -15.42
C LEU A 130 2.85 6.96 -16.75
N LEU A 131 3.64 6.22 -17.54
CA LEU A 131 4.05 6.68 -18.88
C LEU A 131 2.85 6.89 -19.81
N TYR A 132 1.90 5.96 -19.77
CA TYR A 132 0.64 6.06 -20.50
C TYR A 132 -0.18 7.29 -20.07
N GLU A 133 -0.46 7.44 -18.77
CA GLU A 133 -1.22 8.56 -18.21
C GLU A 133 -0.58 9.91 -18.52
N THR A 134 0.75 10.00 -18.47
CA THR A 134 1.49 11.24 -18.78
C THR A 134 1.32 11.64 -20.25
N GLN A 135 1.37 10.67 -21.17
CA GLN A 135 1.17 10.97 -22.59
C GLN A 135 -0.29 11.33 -22.89
N LEU A 136 -1.24 10.62 -22.28
CA LEU A 136 -2.67 10.87 -22.46
C LEU A 136 -3.06 12.25 -21.91
N PHE A 137 -2.78 12.52 -20.64
CA PHE A 137 -3.16 13.79 -20.01
C PHE A 137 -2.30 14.97 -20.48
N GLY A 138 -1.08 14.70 -20.96
CA GLY A 138 -0.21 15.70 -21.60
C GLY A 138 -0.61 16.06 -23.04
N GLY A 139 -1.56 15.34 -23.64
CA GLY A 139 -2.02 15.57 -25.02
C GLY A 139 -1.05 15.09 -26.10
N ALA A 140 -0.04 14.29 -25.74
CA ALA A 140 0.91 13.71 -26.68
C ALA A 140 0.28 12.58 -27.53
N VAL A 141 -0.77 11.94 -27.02
CA VAL A 141 -1.59 10.94 -27.73
C VAL A 141 -3.05 11.37 -27.73
N SER A 142 -3.78 11.11 -28.82
CA SER A 142 -5.23 11.34 -28.86
C SER A 142 -5.99 10.21 -28.16
N TRP A 143 -7.28 10.43 -27.87
CA TRP A 143 -8.14 9.39 -27.29
C TRP A 143 -8.29 8.17 -28.19
N GLU A 144 -8.26 8.35 -29.51
CA GLU A 144 -8.30 7.27 -30.49
C GLU A 144 -7.00 6.45 -30.51
N GLY A 145 -5.85 7.08 -30.25
CA GLY A 145 -4.54 6.39 -30.19
C GLY A 145 -4.20 5.83 -28.81
N ALA A 146 -4.97 6.18 -27.77
CA ALA A 146 -4.73 5.75 -26.40
C ALA A 146 -4.75 4.22 -26.21
N PRO A 147 -5.64 3.44 -26.87
CA PRO A 147 -5.65 1.99 -26.75
C PRO A 147 -4.36 1.32 -27.20
N ASP A 148 -3.82 1.72 -28.35
CA ASP A 148 -2.59 1.14 -28.91
C ASP A 148 -1.40 1.43 -28.00
N LEU A 149 -1.28 2.68 -27.54
CA LEU A 149 -0.23 3.09 -26.60
C LEU A 149 -0.31 2.32 -25.28
N TYR A 150 -1.52 2.14 -24.73
CA TYR A 150 -1.73 1.39 -23.50
C TYR A 150 -1.27 -0.06 -23.66
N VAL A 151 -1.72 -0.74 -24.73
CA VAL A 151 -1.34 -2.13 -24.99
C VAL A 151 0.16 -2.26 -25.19
N GLU A 152 0.78 -1.37 -25.98
CA GLU A 152 2.23 -1.36 -26.21
C GLU A 152 3.01 -1.25 -24.90
N LEU A 153 2.73 -0.21 -24.11
CA LEU A 153 3.48 0.08 -22.88
C LEU A 153 3.30 -1.01 -21.82
N LEU A 154 2.06 -1.42 -21.56
CA LEU A 154 1.77 -2.39 -20.51
C LEU A 154 2.24 -3.80 -20.89
N THR A 155 2.07 -4.20 -22.16
CA THR A 155 2.58 -5.49 -22.65
C THR A 155 4.10 -5.51 -22.65
N GLY A 156 4.75 -4.46 -23.17
CA GLY A 156 6.21 -4.37 -23.19
C GLY A 156 6.82 -4.33 -21.79
N ALA A 157 6.14 -3.70 -20.82
CA ALA A 157 6.61 -3.67 -19.45
C ALA A 157 6.37 -4.99 -18.72
N THR A 158 5.24 -5.67 -18.89
CA THR A 158 4.89 -6.81 -18.00
C THR A 158 5.03 -8.17 -18.66
N ASN A 159 5.17 -8.23 -19.99
CA ASN A 159 5.06 -9.43 -20.82
C ASN A 159 3.69 -10.13 -20.78
N PHE A 160 2.65 -9.47 -20.25
CA PHE A 160 1.26 -9.95 -20.33
C PHE A 160 0.51 -9.25 -21.46
N GLN A 161 -0.50 -9.93 -22.00
CA GLN A 161 -1.36 -9.37 -23.02
C GLN A 161 -2.45 -8.51 -22.37
N TYR A 162 -2.64 -7.31 -22.91
CA TYR A 162 -3.69 -6.37 -22.48
C TYR A 162 -4.71 -6.16 -23.59
N SER A 163 -5.96 -5.88 -23.20
CA SER A 163 -7.01 -5.51 -24.14
C SER A 163 -6.94 -4.01 -24.43
N ALA A 164 -7.19 -3.63 -25.68
CA ALA A 164 -7.36 -2.22 -26.07
C ALA A 164 -8.43 -1.51 -25.23
N ALA A 165 -9.48 -2.22 -24.83
CA ALA A 165 -10.56 -1.65 -24.00
C ALA A 165 -10.09 -1.25 -22.59
N ASP A 166 -9.04 -1.89 -22.07
CA ASP A 166 -8.54 -1.62 -20.71
C ASP A 166 -7.98 -0.21 -20.59
N ALA A 167 -7.55 0.41 -21.70
CA ALA A 167 -7.05 1.78 -21.74
C ALA A 167 -8.03 2.81 -21.16
N PHE A 168 -9.34 2.55 -21.25
CA PHE A 168 -10.37 3.46 -20.75
C PHE A 168 -10.93 3.07 -19.39
N VAL A 169 -10.68 1.83 -18.94
CA VAL A 169 -11.17 1.31 -17.65
C VAL A 169 -10.10 1.43 -16.58
N ASP A 170 -8.83 1.26 -16.96
CA ASP A 170 -7.67 1.34 -16.07
C ASP A 170 -7.08 2.76 -15.99
N VAL A 171 -7.62 3.74 -16.71
CA VAL A 171 -7.14 5.13 -16.60
C VAL A 171 -7.63 5.78 -15.31
N ASP A 172 -6.70 6.25 -14.49
CA ASP A 172 -7.03 6.96 -13.25
C ASP A 172 -6.81 8.46 -13.38
N ASN A 173 -7.69 9.24 -12.77
CA ASN A 173 -7.52 10.67 -12.67
C ASN A 173 -6.38 11.04 -11.72
N ARG A 174 -5.79 12.23 -11.93
CA ARG A 174 -4.81 12.86 -11.01
C ARG A 174 -3.55 12.03 -10.76
N TYR A 175 -3.10 11.26 -11.74
CA TYR A 175 -1.86 10.47 -11.70
C TYR A 175 -1.80 9.52 -10.50
N TYR A 176 -2.85 8.72 -10.31
CA TYR A 176 -2.91 7.74 -9.23
C TYR A 176 -1.72 6.76 -9.29
N ALA A 177 -1.28 6.39 -10.49
CA ALA A 177 -0.12 5.53 -10.67
C ALA A 177 1.16 6.12 -10.05
N ALA A 178 1.39 7.43 -10.19
CA ALA A 178 2.52 8.11 -9.56
C ALA A 178 2.45 8.03 -8.02
N ARG A 179 1.24 8.12 -7.46
CA ARG A 179 1.04 8.09 -6.01
C ARG A 179 1.34 6.71 -5.44
N TYR A 180 0.94 5.65 -6.13
CA TYR A 180 1.28 4.26 -5.77
C TYR A 180 2.78 3.98 -5.88
N LEU A 181 3.43 4.45 -6.95
CA LEU A 181 4.88 4.34 -7.09
C LEU A 181 5.63 5.01 -5.93
N ARG A 182 5.19 6.18 -5.50
CA ARG A 182 5.74 6.87 -4.33
C ARG A 182 5.38 6.19 -3.01
N ALA A 183 4.20 5.58 -2.90
CA ALA A 183 3.79 4.80 -1.74
C ALA A 183 4.71 3.58 -1.54
N TRP A 184 5.06 2.86 -2.61
CA TRP A 184 6.04 1.77 -2.56
C TRP A 184 7.42 2.24 -2.11
N GLN A 185 7.89 3.39 -2.62
CA GLN A 185 9.16 3.98 -2.16
C GLN A 185 9.13 4.27 -0.66
N LEU A 186 8.06 4.92 -0.20
CA LEU A 186 7.88 5.31 1.19
C LEU A 186 7.78 4.07 2.10
N GLN A 187 6.95 3.10 1.73
CA GLN A 187 6.74 1.86 2.49
C GLN A 187 8.05 1.10 2.69
N ALA A 188 8.82 0.92 1.61
CA ALA A 188 10.07 0.16 1.68
C ALA A 188 11.10 0.87 2.58
N LEU A 189 11.16 2.19 2.50
CA LEU A 189 12.00 3.02 3.38
C LEU A 189 11.55 2.98 4.85
N ILE A 190 10.24 3.07 5.11
CA ILE A 190 9.69 2.96 6.48
C ILE A 190 10.01 1.58 7.06
N THR A 191 9.90 0.52 6.27
CA THR A 191 10.26 -0.84 6.70
C THR A 191 11.73 -0.94 7.07
N GLU A 192 12.66 -0.43 6.24
CA GLU A 192 14.08 -0.37 6.59
C GLU A 192 14.31 0.42 7.89
N THR A 193 13.62 1.56 8.05
CA THR A 193 13.71 2.41 9.25
C THR A 193 13.22 1.68 10.50
N LEU A 194 12.14 0.90 10.39
CA LEU A 194 11.62 0.09 11.49
C LEU A 194 12.57 -1.05 11.86
N VAL A 195 13.15 -1.72 10.87
CA VAL A 195 14.16 -2.77 11.08
C VAL A 195 15.42 -2.20 11.73
N GLU A 196 15.93 -1.06 11.26
CA GLU A 196 17.09 -0.37 11.86
C GLU A 196 16.83 0.02 13.33
N ARG A 197 15.58 0.42 13.67
CA ARG A 197 15.20 0.87 15.02
C ARG A 197 14.82 -0.26 15.99
N TYR A 198 14.21 -1.32 15.48
CA TYR A 198 13.48 -2.31 16.29
C TYR A 198 13.78 -3.76 15.92
N ASP A 199 14.77 -4.00 15.05
CA ASP A 199 15.15 -5.29 14.48
C ASP A 199 14.13 -5.85 13.45
N THR A 200 14.52 -6.91 12.78
CA THR A 200 13.79 -7.66 11.75
C THR A 200 12.39 -8.10 12.20
N ASP A 201 12.15 -8.28 13.51
CA ASP A 201 10.84 -8.59 14.07
C ASP A 201 10.15 -7.38 14.74
N TRP A 202 10.37 -6.17 14.21
CA TRP A 202 9.81 -4.89 14.68
C TRP A 202 8.32 -4.94 14.99
N TRP A 203 7.55 -5.75 14.25
CA TRP A 203 6.10 -5.93 14.41
C TRP A 203 5.73 -6.59 15.76
N ARG A 204 6.69 -7.20 16.47
CA ARG A 204 6.54 -7.71 17.85
C ARG A 204 7.00 -6.71 18.89
N ASN A 205 7.85 -5.77 18.49
CA ASN A 205 8.50 -4.88 19.42
C ASN A 205 7.44 -3.91 20.00
N PRO A 206 7.19 -3.93 21.31
CA PRO A 206 6.15 -3.08 21.91
C PRO A 206 6.44 -1.59 21.75
N ARG A 207 7.70 -1.22 21.41
CA ARG A 207 8.11 0.17 21.14
C ARG A 207 7.83 0.63 19.71
N ALA A 208 7.66 -0.28 18.74
CA ALA A 208 7.41 0.09 17.34
C ALA A 208 6.02 0.73 17.17
N GLY A 209 4.99 0.16 17.80
CA GLY A 209 3.62 0.67 17.71
C GLY A 209 3.47 2.13 18.16
N PRO A 210 3.92 2.52 19.37
CA PRO A 210 3.92 3.91 19.80
C PRO A 210 4.66 4.85 18.85
N TRP A 211 5.79 4.42 18.28
CA TRP A 211 6.54 5.22 17.31
C TRP A 211 5.78 5.39 16.00
N ILE A 212 5.21 4.32 15.43
CA ILE A 212 4.36 4.41 14.23
C ILE A 212 3.19 5.36 14.48
N ALA A 213 2.48 5.21 15.61
CA ALA A 213 1.36 6.08 15.94
C ALA A 213 1.78 7.55 16.06
N GLN A 214 2.88 7.86 16.74
CA GLN A 214 3.26 9.23 17.05
C GLN A 214 4.05 9.90 15.91
N SER A 215 4.96 9.18 15.28
CA SER A 215 5.88 9.72 14.27
C SER A 215 5.37 9.59 12.85
N LEU A 216 4.40 8.72 12.58
CA LEU A 216 3.79 8.53 11.26
C LEU A 216 2.31 8.94 11.29
N PHE A 217 1.45 8.10 11.86
CA PHE A 217 -0.01 8.25 11.73
C PHE A 217 -0.54 9.54 12.36
N GLY A 218 0.06 9.96 13.48
CA GLY A 218 -0.33 11.15 14.22
C GLY A 218 -0.25 12.44 13.42
N GLU A 219 0.64 12.52 12.42
CA GLU A 219 0.83 13.69 11.56
C GLU A 219 -0.09 13.70 10.32
N ALA A 220 -0.99 12.71 10.21
CA ALA A 220 -1.92 12.54 9.12
C ALA A 220 -1.21 12.57 7.74
N GLN A 221 -1.81 13.23 6.75
CA GLN A 221 -1.24 13.44 5.42
C GLN A 221 -0.73 14.88 5.25
N ARG A 222 -0.27 15.51 6.34
CA ARG A 222 0.26 16.88 6.30
C ARG A 222 1.49 17.00 5.41
N GLU A 223 2.35 15.98 5.44
CA GLU A 223 3.62 15.93 4.72
C GLU A 223 3.45 15.19 3.40
N LEU A 224 4.21 15.60 2.39
CA LEU A 224 4.43 14.78 1.20
C LEU A 224 5.27 13.55 1.59
N ALA A 225 5.14 12.47 0.82
CA ALA A 225 5.92 11.24 1.08
C ALA A 225 7.45 11.50 1.16
N GLN A 226 7.95 12.48 0.39
CA GLN A 226 9.36 12.88 0.40
C GLN A 226 9.76 13.60 1.70
N GLU A 227 8.92 14.52 2.17
CA GLU A 227 9.17 15.26 3.41
C GLU A 227 9.14 14.32 4.61
N GLN A 228 8.22 13.37 4.61
CA GLN A 228 8.16 12.33 5.63
C GLN A 228 9.40 11.44 5.62
N ALA A 229 9.86 11.00 4.45
CA ALA A 229 11.10 10.22 4.29
C ALA A 229 12.31 10.94 4.91
N GLU A 230 12.44 12.23 4.65
CA GLU A 230 13.50 13.07 5.23
C GLU A 230 13.35 13.19 6.76
N ARG A 231 12.15 13.44 7.26
CA ARG A 231 11.92 13.60 8.71
C ARG A 231 12.18 12.33 9.50
N VAL A 232 11.68 11.17 9.05
CA VAL A 232 11.71 9.94 9.86
C VAL A 232 12.96 9.09 9.65
N ALA A 233 13.58 9.19 8.47
CA ALA A 233 14.71 8.36 8.07
C ALA A 233 15.95 9.16 7.64
N GLY A 234 15.86 10.48 7.46
CA GLY A 234 16.97 11.30 6.96
C GLY A 234 17.40 10.93 5.54
N LYS A 235 16.50 10.35 4.74
CA LYS A 235 16.77 9.78 3.42
C LYS A 235 15.78 10.32 2.39
N THR A 236 16.21 10.44 1.13
CA THR A 236 15.34 10.75 0.00
C THR A 236 14.63 9.50 -0.50
N LEU A 237 13.40 9.65 -1.01
CA LEU A 237 12.69 8.54 -1.66
C LEU A 237 13.48 8.02 -2.85
N SER A 238 13.62 6.70 -2.91
CA SER A 238 14.22 6.01 -4.05
C SER A 238 13.61 4.61 -4.16
N PHE A 239 13.74 4.00 -5.33
CA PHE A 239 13.33 2.61 -5.53
C PHE A 239 14.33 1.59 -4.98
N ALA A 240 15.50 2.00 -4.49
CA ALA A 240 16.56 1.07 -4.09
C ALA A 240 16.14 0.13 -2.94
N PRO A 241 15.46 0.59 -1.86
CA PRO A 241 14.93 -0.29 -0.83
C PRO A 241 13.92 -1.31 -1.37
N LEU A 242 13.01 -0.86 -2.23
CA LEU A 242 11.98 -1.71 -2.84
C LEU A 242 12.59 -2.79 -3.73
N VAL A 243 13.51 -2.40 -4.63
CA VAL A 243 14.21 -3.31 -5.53
C VAL A 243 14.95 -4.38 -4.74
N ARG A 244 15.72 -4.01 -3.70
CA ARG A 244 16.37 -4.99 -2.83
C ARG A 244 15.37 -5.94 -2.16
N SER A 245 14.19 -5.45 -1.78
CA SER A 245 13.16 -6.28 -1.17
C SER A 245 12.64 -7.33 -2.14
N ILE A 246 12.31 -6.91 -3.37
CA ILE A 246 11.84 -7.80 -4.45
C ILE A 246 12.92 -8.83 -4.81
N GLU A 247 14.17 -8.39 -4.98
CA GLU A 247 15.30 -9.28 -5.29
C GLU A 247 15.49 -10.36 -4.22
N ARG A 248 15.38 -10.00 -2.93
CA ARG A 248 15.44 -10.97 -1.83
C ARG A 248 14.32 -12.00 -1.85
N MET A 249 13.11 -11.60 -2.26
CA MET A 249 11.97 -12.53 -2.38
C MET A 249 12.10 -13.46 -3.59
N LEU A 250 12.77 -13.01 -4.65
CA LEU A 250 12.93 -13.76 -5.90
C LEU A 250 14.14 -14.71 -5.92
N ALA A 251 15.13 -14.48 -5.04
CA ALA A 251 16.33 -15.30 -4.85
C ALA A 251 16.00 -16.69 -4.28
#